data_AF-A0A0P9EGX6-F1
#
_entry.id   AF-A0A0P9EGX6-F1
#
_cell.length_a   1.000
_cell.length_b   1.000
_cell.length_c   1.000
_cell.angle_alpha   90.00
_cell.angle_beta   90.00
_cell.angle_gamma   90.00
#
_symmetry.space_group_name_H-M   'P 1'
#
loop_
_entity.id
_entity.type
_entity.pdbx_description
1 polymer ?
#
loop_
_entity_poly.entity_id
_entity_poly.type
_entity_poly.pdbx_seq_one_letter_code
_entity_poly.pdbx_strand_id
1 'polypeptide(L)' 'MSPFGSRRKPAVEPVYANTMIWQCTECNCWSRDEFIHEEKPHCPMCHAEMNRETKNIRIE' A
#
# COMPACT_ATOMS: atom_id res chain seq x y z
N MET A 1 11.10 -38.36 -23.65
CA MET A 1 11.84 -37.75 -22.51
C MET A 1 11.83 -36.25 -22.71
N SER A 2 10.98 -35.50 -22.01
CA SER A 2 10.82 -34.04 -22.20
C SER A 2 11.59 -33.29 -21.10
N PRO A 3 12.54 -32.39 -21.43
CA PRO A 3 13.31 -31.67 -20.43
C PRO A 3 12.52 -30.43 -19.96
N PHE A 4 11.81 -30.55 -18.84
CA PHE A 4 11.18 -29.40 -18.19
C PHE A 4 12.25 -28.54 -17.50
N GLY A 5 12.85 -27.63 -18.26
CA GLY A 5 13.72 -26.57 -17.74
C GLY A 5 12.90 -25.52 -16.99
N SER A 6 12.57 -25.79 -15.73
CA SER A 6 11.91 -24.81 -14.85
C SER A 6 12.89 -23.69 -14.48
N ARG A 7 12.94 -22.64 -15.30
CA ARG A 7 13.58 -21.36 -14.97
C ARG A 7 12.85 -20.77 -13.76
N ARG A 8 13.36 -21.01 -12.55
CA ARG A 8 12.90 -20.32 -11.34
C ARG A 8 13.22 -18.83 -11.53
N LYS A 9 12.18 -18.01 -11.66
CA LYS A 9 12.34 -16.55 -11.60
C LYS A 9 12.95 -16.22 -10.23
N PRO A 10 13.98 -15.36 -10.15
CA PRO A 10 14.50 -14.92 -8.86
C PRO A 10 13.35 -14.31 -8.07
N ALA A 11 13.17 -14.75 -6.83
CA ALA A 11 12.17 -14.18 -5.95
C ALA A 11 12.58 -12.73 -5.70
N VAL A 12 11.82 -11.78 -6.24
CA VAL A 12 11.98 -10.37 -5.88
C VAL A 12 11.65 -10.27 -4.40
N GLU A 13 12.66 -9.93 -3.59
CA GLU A 13 12.46 -9.75 -2.17
C GLU A 13 11.46 -8.59 -1.94
N PRO A 14 10.49 -8.74 -1.03
CA PRO A 14 9.58 -7.67 -0.67
C PRO A 14 10.38 -6.51 -0.07
N VAL A 15 10.55 -5.42 -0.82
CA VAL A 15 11.14 -4.19 -0.28
C VAL A 15 10.08 -3.49 0.56
N TYR A 16 10.43 -3.15 1.80
CA TYR A 16 9.56 -2.39 2.68
C TYR A 16 10.13 -0.98 2.85
N ALA A 17 9.30 0.03 2.67
CA ALA A 17 9.68 1.41 2.95
C ALA A 17 8.61 2.16 3.74
N ASN A 18 9.07 3.17 4.46
CA ASN A 18 8.22 4.13 5.14
C ASN A 18 7.57 5.01 4.09
N THR A 19 6.26 4.82 3.89
CA THR A 19 5.46 5.60 2.93
C THR A 19 4.45 6.42 3.71
N MET A 20 4.18 7.64 3.23
CA MET A 20 3.07 8.44 3.76
C MET A 20 1.75 7.83 3.30
N ILE A 21 0.90 7.52 4.27
CA ILE A 21 -0.43 6.96 4.05
C ILE A 21 -1.47 7.84 4.73
N TRP A 22 -2.68 7.82 4.19
CA TRP A 22 -3.87 8.30 4.84
C TRP A 22 -4.52 7.13 5.55
N GLN A 23 -4.58 7.18 6.87
CA GLN A 23 -5.27 6.19 7.69
C GLN A 23 -6.59 6.77 8.18
N CYS A 24 -7.68 6.04 7.96
CA CYS A 24 -8.97 6.43 8.49
C CYS A 24 -8.99 6.31 10.02
N THR A 25 -9.65 7.25 10.67
CA THR A 25 -9.81 7.26 12.14
C THR A 25 -10.88 6.28 12.62
N GLU A 26 -11.95 6.09 11.85
CA GLU A 26 -13.07 5.21 12.22
C GLU A 26 -12.98 3.77 11.68
N CYS A 27 -12.12 3.48 10.70
CA CYS A 27 -12.01 2.15 10.12
C CYS A 27 -10.57 1.78 9.74
N ASN A 28 -10.32 0.51 9.45
CA ASN A 28 -9.00 0.01 9.05
C ASN A 28 -8.63 0.34 7.59
N CYS A 29 -9.36 1.24 6.93
CA CYS A 29 -9.03 1.67 5.58
C CYS A 29 -7.84 2.63 5.63
N TRP A 30 -6.91 2.42 4.71
CA TRP A 30 -5.84 3.36 4.47
C TRP A 30 -5.53 3.43 2.97
N SER A 31 -5.07 4.58 2.51
CA SER A 31 -4.63 4.82 1.14
C SER A 31 -3.24 5.44 1.15
N ARG A 32 -2.50 5.37 0.05
CA ARG A 32 -1.23 6.11 -0.04
C ARG A 32 -1.50 7.58 -0.30
N ASP A 33 -0.67 8.43 0.28
CA ASP A 33 -0.69 9.88 0.03
C ASP A 33 -0.48 10.20 -1.47
N GLU A 34 0.30 9.38 -2.16
CA GLU A 34 0.59 9.50 -3.60
C GLU A 34 -0.65 9.45 -4.51
N PHE A 35 -1.74 8.85 -4.04
CA PHE A 35 -3.00 8.73 -4.78
C PHE A 35 -4.03 9.80 -4.38
N ILE A 36 -3.75 10.54 -3.31
CA ILE A 36 -4.64 11.56 -2.77
C ILE A 36 -4.06 12.93 -3.10
N HIS A 37 -4.74 13.66 -3.98
CA HIS A 37 -4.34 15.04 -4.33
C HIS A 37 -5.00 16.10 -3.43
N GLU A 38 -5.91 15.69 -2.55
CA GLU A 38 -6.65 16.56 -1.65
C GLU A 38 -5.98 16.63 -0.27
N GLU A 39 -5.90 17.82 0.33
CA GLU A 39 -5.29 17.98 1.66
C GLU A 39 -6.07 17.31 2.80
N LYS A 40 -7.34 16.96 2.58
CA LYS A 40 -8.21 16.28 3.54
C LYS A 40 -9.13 15.28 2.83
N PRO A 41 -8.63 14.08 2.48
CA PRO A 41 -9.49 13.06 1.93
C PRO A 41 -10.46 12.55 2.99
N HIS A 42 -11.67 12.23 2.55
CA HIS A 42 -12.63 11.48 3.35
C HIS A 42 -12.56 10.01 2.94
N CYS A 43 -12.74 9.11 3.91
CA CYS A 43 -12.69 7.68 3.64
C CYS A 43 -13.84 7.28 2.68
N PRO A 44 -13.58 6.58 1.55
CA PRO A 44 -14.64 6.20 0.62
C PRO A 44 -15.61 5.14 1.17
N MET A 45 -15.27 4.49 2.29
CA MET A 45 -16.08 3.45 2.92
C MET A 45 -17.01 3.99 4.01
N CYS A 46 -16.56 4.96 4.79
CA CYS A 46 -17.31 5.50 5.94
C CYS A 46 -17.46 7.02 5.94
N HIS A 47 -16.88 7.73 4.97
CA HIS A 47 -16.85 9.19 4.85
C HIS A 47 -16.25 9.94 6.05
N ALA A 48 -15.58 9.24 6.96
CA ALA A 48 -14.87 9.84 8.08
C ALA A 48 -13.57 10.52 7.63
N GLU A 49 -13.06 11.41 8.47
CA GLU A 49 -11.77 12.08 8.25
C GLU A 49 -10.61 11.08 8.33
N MET A 50 -9.67 11.21 7.40
CA MET A 50 -8.43 10.45 7.36
C MET A 50 -7.27 11.29 7.90
N ASN A 51 -6.32 10.66 8.57
CA ASN A 51 -5.10 11.29 9.08
C ASN A 51 -3.87 10.78 8.33
N ARG A 52 -2.89 11.68 8.13
CA ARG A 52 -1.59 11.33 7.56
C ARG A 52 -0.75 10.62 8.61
N GLU A 53 -0.34 9.39 8.31
CA GLU A 53 0.57 8.61 9.12
C GLU A 53 1.67 8.03 8.23
N THR A 54 2.85 7.79 8.79
CA THR A 54 3.93 7.08 8.09
C THR A 54 3.84 5.61 8.43
N LYS A 55 3.63 4.76 7.42
CA LYS A 55 3.54 3.31 7.61
C LYS A 55 4.59 2.59 6.79
N ASN A 56 5.22 1.60 7.40
CA ASN A 56 6.12 0.70 6.70
C ASN A 56 5.28 -0.30 5.89
N ILE A 57 5.18 -0.05 4.58
CA ILE A 57 4.41 -0.88 3.66
C ILE A 57 5.36 -1.50 2.64
N ARG A 58 4.96 -2.67 2.12
CA ARG A 58 5.65 -3.28 1.00
C ARG A 58 5.47 -2.39 -0.23
N ILE A 59 6.58 -1.96 -0.80
CA ILE A 59 6.65 -1.32 -2.11
C ILE A 59 7.08 -2.39 -3.12
N GLU A 60 6.23 -2.60 -4.12
CA GLU A 60 6.54 -3.41 -5.30
C GLU A 60 6.97 -2.51 -6.46
#